data_AF-A0A5C6FGE9-F1
#
_entry.id   AF-A0A5C6FGE9-F1
#
_cell.length_a   1.000
_cell.length_b   1.000
_cell.length_c   1.000
_cell.angle_alpha   90.00
_cell.angle_beta   90.00
_cell.angle_gamma   90.00
#
_symmetry.space_group_name_H-M   'P 1'
#
loop_
_entity.id
_entity.type
_entity.pdbx_description
1 polymer ?
#
loop_
_entity_poly.entity_id
_entity_poly.type
_entity_poly.pdbx_seq_one_letter_code
_entity_poly.pdbx_strand_id
1 'polypeptide(L)'
;MPTPPPHANESHPALADLDQELNRLQRAIRLAIQNQLAKLTGQSLGSLRENQDLADSIHRLLDSHGLRIQCIECGHPAILRVSPRSGTASGAFVFDHSIDGRRTFHGGKGTVPEIRLVAKPPRKKADPPRKATAG
;
A
#
# COMPACT_ATOMS: atom_id res chain seq x y z
N MET A 1 -53.33 13.40 1.03
CA MET A 1 -52.00 14.02 1.02
C MET A 1 -51.06 13.08 0.28
N PRO A 2 -50.55 13.42 -0.92
CA PRO A 2 -49.57 12.58 -1.58
C PRO A 2 -48.19 12.77 -0.93
N THR A 3 -47.56 11.67 -0.57
CA THR A 3 -46.20 11.59 -0.05
C THR A 3 -45.21 12.02 -1.14
N PRO A 4 -44.22 12.90 -0.89
CA PRO A 4 -43.22 13.22 -1.89
C PRO A 4 -42.32 12.00 -2.17
N PRO A 5 -41.85 11.81 -3.42
CA PRO A 5 -40.98 10.70 -3.76
C PRO A 5 -39.59 10.87 -3.11
N PRO A 6 -38.87 9.77 -2.83
CA PRO A 6 -37.52 9.84 -2.32
C PRO A 6 -36.64 10.54 -3.36
N HIS A 7 -35.96 11.61 -2.95
CA HIS A 7 -34.96 12.28 -3.79
C HIS A 7 -33.88 11.25 -4.16
N ALA A 8 -34.00 10.70 -5.37
CA ALA A 8 -32.88 10.07 -6.04
C ALA A 8 -31.78 11.13 -6.09
N ASN A 9 -30.63 10.81 -5.52
CA ASN A 9 -29.47 11.67 -5.53
C ASN A 9 -28.96 11.69 -6.97
N GLU A 10 -29.54 12.53 -7.82
CA GLU A 10 -29.17 12.69 -9.22
C GLU A 10 -27.78 13.32 -9.26
N SER A 11 -26.76 12.47 -9.39
CA SER A 11 -25.40 12.92 -9.69
C SER A 11 -25.45 13.72 -10.99
N HIS A 12 -25.12 15.00 -10.92
CA HIS A 12 -25.08 15.88 -12.09
C HIS A 12 -24.21 15.22 -13.18
N PRO A 13 -24.68 15.10 -14.43
CA PRO A 13 -24.02 14.28 -15.47
C PRO A 13 -22.55 14.66 -15.68
N ALA A 14 -22.23 15.95 -15.65
CA ALA A 14 -20.84 16.43 -15.72
C ALA A 14 -19.92 15.91 -14.60
N LEU A 15 -20.46 15.64 -13.39
CA LEU A 15 -19.71 15.04 -12.30
C LEU A 15 -19.49 13.54 -12.52
N ALA A 16 -20.47 12.85 -13.12
CA ALA A 16 -20.31 11.44 -13.49
C ALA A 16 -19.22 11.24 -14.56
N ASP A 17 -19.18 12.11 -15.57
CA ASP A 17 -18.13 12.10 -16.60
C ASP A 17 -16.75 12.39 -15.99
N LEU A 18 -16.68 13.35 -15.05
CA LEU A 18 -15.45 13.66 -14.33
C LEU A 18 -14.98 12.46 -13.49
N ASP A 19 -15.87 11.80 -12.75
CA ASP A 19 -15.54 10.61 -11.96
C ASP A 19 -15.01 9.48 -12.85
N GLN A 20 -15.60 9.28 -14.03
CA GLN A 20 -15.13 8.30 -14.99
C GLN A 20 -13.70 8.60 -15.48
N GLU A 21 -13.42 9.85 -15.81
CA GLU A 21 -12.08 10.26 -16.27
C GLU A 21 -11.05 10.17 -15.13
N LEU A 22 -11.40 10.57 -13.92
CA LEU A 22 -10.54 10.42 -12.74
C LEU A 22 -10.19 8.95 -12.50
N ASN A 23 -11.16 8.05 -12.57
CA ASN A 23 -10.94 6.61 -12.44
C ASN A 23 -9.99 6.07 -13.53
N ARG A 24 -10.15 6.55 -14.77
CA ARG A 24 -9.26 6.19 -15.89
C ARG A 24 -7.82 6.63 -15.64
N LEU A 25 -7.63 7.88 -15.22
CA LEU A 25 -6.30 8.43 -14.92
C LEU A 25 -5.64 7.70 -13.73
N GLN A 26 -6.39 7.44 -12.66
CA GLN A 26 -5.89 6.68 -11.50
C GLN A 26 -5.44 5.26 -11.91
N ARG A 27 -6.21 4.59 -12.77
CA ARG A 27 -5.84 3.28 -13.32
C ARG A 27 -4.56 3.37 -14.14
N ALA A 28 -4.44 4.37 -15.01
CA ALA A 28 -3.24 4.57 -15.83
C ALA A 28 -2.00 4.83 -14.95
N ILE A 29 -2.11 5.66 -13.92
CA ILE A 29 -1.04 5.92 -12.94
C ILE A 29 -0.61 4.62 -12.26
N ARG A 30 -1.57 3.83 -11.75
CA ARG A 30 -1.24 2.56 -11.08
C ARG A 30 -0.51 1.59 -12.00
N LEU A 31 -0.94 1.47 -13.27
CA LEU A 31 -0.28 0.61 -14.25
C LEU A 31 1.14 1.09 -14.58
N ALA A 32 1.34 2.40 -14.72
CA ALA A 32 2.65 2.98 -14.96
C ALA A 32 3.63 2.69 -13.80
N ILE A 33 3.18 2.90 -12.55
CA ILE A 33 3.97 2.58 -11.35
C ILE A 33 4.29 1.08 -11.30
N GLN A 34 3.28 0.22 -11.51
CA GLN A 34 3.44 -1.23 -11.53
C GLN A 34 4.50 -1.69 -12.54
N ASN A 35 4.44 -1.15 -13.77
CA ASN A 35 5.38 -1.49 -14.84
C ASN A 35 6.81 -1.04 -14.52
N GLN A 36 6.98 0.12 -13.90
CA GLN A 36 8.30 0.62 -13.57
C GLN A 36 8.92 -0.15 -12.38
N LEU A 37 8.13 -0.44 -11.35
CA LEU A 37 8.60 -1.20 -10.20
C LEU A 37 8.88 -2.66 -10.53
N ALA A 38 8.13 -3.28 -11.45
CA ALA A 38 8.38 -4.66 -11.89
C ALA A 38 9.80 -4.85 -12.49
N LYS A 39 10.38 -3.82 -13.08
CA LYS A 39 11.75 -3.87 -13.63
C LYS A 39 12.82 -4.03 -12.54
N LEU A 40 12.49 -3.68 -11.30
CA LEU A 40 13.41 -3.80 -10.16
C LEU A 40 13.43 -5.21 -9.56
N THR A 41 12.45 -6.06 -9.87
CA THR A 41 12.38 -7.42 -9.33
C THR A 41 13.66 -8.19 -9.64
N GLY A 42 14.21 -8.87 -8.62
CA GLY A 42 15.47 -9.61 -8.70
C GLY A 42 16.73 -8.75 -8.53
N GLN A 43 16.64 -7.43 -8.51
CA GLN A 43 17.79 -6.55 -8.30
C GLN A 43 18.16 -6.40 -6.81
N SER A 44 19.41 -6.00 -6.55
CA SER A 44 19.92 -5.60 -5.24
C SER A 44 21.04 -4.57 -5.47
N LEU A 45 21.11 -3.52 -4.65
CA LEU A 45 22.06 -2.41 -4.82
C LEU A 45 23.42 -2.64 -4.14
N GLY A 46 23.70 -3.85 -3.64
CA GLY A 46 25.04 -4.22 -3.15
C GLY A 46 25.36 -3.82 -1.72
N SER A 47 24.71 -2.79 -1.16
CA SER A 47 24.80 -2.46 0.27
C SER A 47 23.44 -2.44 0.99
N LEU A 48 23.47 -2.67 2.30
CA LEU A 48 22.28 -2.57 3.16
C LEU A 48 21.64 -1.18 3.07
N ARG A 49 22.48 -0.13 3.08
CA ARG A 49 22.01 1.26 3.10
C ARG A 49 21.29 1.62 1.81
N GLU A 50 21.87 1.28 0.65
CA GLU A 50 21.25 1.55 -0.65
C GLU A 50 19.93 0.78 -0.83
N ASN A 51 19.87 -0.47 -0.37
CA ASN A 51 18.64 -1.25 -0.40
C ASN A 51 17.55 -0.65 0.52
N GLN A 52 17.92 -0.13 1.69
CA GLN A 52 16.99 0.59 2.57
C GLN A 52 16.47 1.87 1.92
N ASP A 53 17.36 2.67 1.31
CA ASP A 53 16.98 3.91 0.64
C ASP A 53 16.06 3.65 -0.58
N LEU A 54 16.30 2.56 -1.30
CA LEU A 54 15.40 2.08 -2.37
C LEU A 54 14.02 1.71 -1.81
N ALA A 55 13.97 0.88 -0.77
CA ALA A 55 12.71 0.45 -0.16
C ALA A 55 11.90 1.64 0.40
N ASP A 56 12.57 2.60 1.03
CA ASP A 56 11.93 3.82 1.55
C ASP A 56 11.40 4.71 0.41
N SER A 57 12.13 4.80 -0.70
CA SER A 57 11.69 5.55 -1.88
C SER A 57 10.47 4.91 -2.54
N ILE A 58 10.45 3.58 -2.66
CA ILE A 58 9.28 2.82 -3.12
C ILE A 58 8.09 3.07 -2.16
N HIS A 59 8.33 3.00 -0.85
CA HIS A 59 7.28 3.25 0.13
C HIS A 59 6.67 4.64 -0.01
N ARG A 60 7.49 5.69 -0.10
CA ARG A 60 7.01 7.08 -0.27
C ARG A 60 6.19 7.25 -1.54
N LEU A 61 6.66 6.72 -2.66
CA LEU A 61 5.93 6.74 -3.93
C LEU A 61 4.57 6.04 -3.82
N LEU A 62 4.52 4.86 -3.23
CA LEU A 62 3.26 4.13 -3.11
C LEU A 62 2.31 4.82 -2.11
N ASP A 63 2.82 5.40 -1.03
CA ASP A 63 2.00 6.08 -0.05
C ASP A 63 1.32 7.33 -0.63
N SER A 64 2.01 8.10 -1.48
CA SER A 64 1.47 9.30 -2.15
C SER A 64 0.35 8.97 -3.14
N HIS A 65 0.31 7.74 -3.66
CA HIS A 65 -0.73 7.27 -4.57
C HIS A 65 -1.78 6.37 -3.91
N GLY A 66 -1.79 6.25 -2.58
CA GLY A 66 -2.76 5.41 -1.87
C GLY A 66 -2.60 3.92 -2.18
N LEU A 67 -1.38 3.47 -2.39
CA LEU A 67 -1.03 2.10 -2.76
C LEU A 67 -0.17 1.40 -1.70
N ARG A 68 -0.16 0.08 -1.78
CA ARG A 68 0.70 -0.84 -1.02
C ARG A 68 1.20 -1.94 -1.93
N ILE A 69 2.24 -2.64 -1.49
CA ILE A 69 2.68 -3.87 -2.14
C ILE A 69 1.86 -5.02 -1.57
N GLN A 70 1.42 -5.95 -2.41
CA GLN A 70 0.81 -7.20 -1.98
C GLN A 70 1.91 -8.15 -1.52
N CYS A 71 1.81 -8.64 -0.29
CA CYS A 71 2.68 -9.72 0.17
C CYS A 71 2.40 -10.99 -0.66
N ILE A 72 3.44 -11.58 -1.25
CA ILE A 72 3.31 -12.81 -2.06
C ILE A 72 3.01 -14.05 -1.21
N GLU A 73 3.29 -14.01 0.11
CA GLU A 73 3.08 -15.14 1.00
C GLU A 73 1.65 -15.18 1.55
N CYS A 74 1.07 -14.04 1.94
CA CYS A 74 -0.24 -13.99 2.58
C CYS A 74 -1.29 -13.12 1.86
N GLY A 75 -0.94 -12.48 0.74
CA GLY A 75 -1.84 -11.64 -0.04
C GLY A 75 -2.21 -10.28 0.60
N HIS A 76 -1.76 -10.00 1.82
CA HIS A 76 -2.10 -8.78 2.53
C HIS A 76 -1.33 -7.55 2.01
N PRO A 77 -1.92 -6.34 2.08
CA PRO A 77 -1.19 -5.09 1.83
C PRO A 77 -0.04 -4.90 2.81
N ALA A 78 1.14 -4.58 2.28
CA ALA A 78 2.41 -4.54 2.97
C ALA A 78 3.23 -3.28 2.62
N ILE A 79 4.16 -2.95 3.50
CA ILE A 79 5.26 -2.04 3.22
C ILE A 79 6.50 -2.89 2.95
N LEU A 80 7.17 -2.67 1.82
CA LEU A 80 8.46 -3.31 1.58
C LEU A 80 9.52 -2.61 2.43
N ARG A 81 10.31 -3.39 3.16
CA ARG A 81 11.43 -2.91 3.97
C ARG A 81 12.66 -3.77 3.73
N VAL A 82 13.80 -3.29 4.20
CA VAL A 82 15.04 -4.07 4.23
C VAL A 82 15.51 -4.20 5.67
N SER A 83 15.67 -5.45 6.11
CA SER A 83 16.15 -5.79 7.45
C SER A 83 17.57 -6.35 7.37
N PRO A 84 18.46 -6.01 8.32
CA PRO A 84 19.74 -6.69 8.44
C PRO A 84 19.54 -8.19 8.66
N ARG A 85 20.38 -9.02 8.03
CA ARG A 85 20.45 -10.46 8.31
C ARG A 85 21.91 -10.92 8.32
N SER A 86 22.20 -11.87 9.21
CA SER A 86 23.50 -12.54 9.26
C SER A 86 23.79 -13.22 7.91
N GLY A 87 25.02 -13.06 7.41
CA GLY A 87 25.45 -13.65 6.14
C GLY A 87 25.03 -12.89 4.88
N THR A 88 24.29 -11.77 4.97
CA THR A 88 23.95 -10.92 3.82
C THR A 88 24.35 -9.46 4.06
N ALA A 89 25.43 -9.01 3.42
CA ALA A 89 25.91 -7.63 3.53
C ALA A 89 24.88 -6.58 3.04
N SER A 90 24.02 -6.98 2.11
CA SER A 90 22.98 -6.14 1.51
C SER A 90 21.64 -6.15 2.27
N GLY A 91 21.54 -6.92 3.36
CA GLY A 91 20.28 -7.17 4.06
C GLY A 91 19.27 -7.99 3.24
N ALA A 92 18.05 -8.08 3.78
CA ALA A 92 16.97 -8.87 3.21
C ALA A 92 15.69 -8.04 3.07
N PHE A 93 15.08 -8.08 1.88
CA PHE A 93 13.79 -7.48 1.60
C PHE A 93 12.67 -8.29 2.28
N VAL A 94 11.85 -7.60 3.08
CA VAL A 94 10.74 -8.17 3.84
C VAL A 94 9.47 -7.36 3.60
N PHE A 95 8.34 -8.06 3.60
CA PHE A 95 7.01 -7.46 3.63
C PHE A 95 6.65 -7.20 5.10
N ASP A 96 6.42 -5.94 5.46
CA ASP A 96 6.00 -5.51 6.78
C ASP A 96 4.49 -5.24 6.77
N HIS A 97 3.74 -6.02 7.54
CA HIS A 97 2.28 -5.92 7.64
C HIS A 97 1.84 -5.66 9.08
N SER A 98 0.68 -5.02 9.21
CA SER A 98 -0.08 -4.95 10.45
C SER A 98 -1.37 -5.78 10.29
N ILE A 99 -1.39 -6.99 10.84
CA ILE A 99 -2.54 -7.90 10.80
C ILE A 99 -3.09 -7.97 12.23
N ASP A 100 -4.38 -7.67 12.42
CA ASP A 100 -5.05 -7.71 13.73
C ASP A 100 -4.32 -6.95 14.85
N GLY A 101 -3.73 -5.80 14.50
CA GLY A 101 -3.00 -4.96 15.44
C GLY A 101 -1.58 -5.47 15.77
N ARG A 102 -1.16 -6.58 15.18
CA ARG A 102 0.19 -7.14 15.32
C ARG A 102 1.02 -6.88 14.08
N ARG A 103 2.27 -6.48 14.29
CA ARG A 103 3.25 -6.33 13.22
C ARG A 103 3.84 -7.70 12.88
N THR A 104 3.83 -8.07 11.61
CA THR A 104 4.32 -9.36 11.09
C THR A 104 5.22 -9.11 9.88
N PHE A 105 6.16 -10.02 9.64
CA PHE A 105 7.12 -9.90 8.55
C PHE A 105 7.16 -11.20 7.74
N HIS A 106 7.01 -11.09 6.42
CA HIS A 106 7.16 -12.20 5.48
C HIS A 106 8.32 -11.94 4.50
N GLY A 107 8.85 -12.98 3.90
CA GLY A 107 9.97 -12.90 2.95
C GLY A 107 11.35 -12.97 3.61
N GLY A 108 12.28 -12.19 3.08
CA GLY A 108 13.68 -12.17 3.53
C GLY A 108 14.67 -12.60 2.46
N LYS A 109 14.46 -12.21 1.20
CA LYS A 109 15.41 -12.44 0.11
C LYS A 109 16.38 -11.26 -0.03
N GLY A 110 17.61 -11.51 -0.47
CA GLY A 110 18.62 -10.45 -0.69
C GLY A 110 18.35 -9.56 -1.92
N THR A 111 17.29 -9.86 -2.67
CA THR A 111 16.88 -9.16 -3.88
C THR A 111 15.42 -8.70 -3.77
N VAL A 112 15.08 -7.66 -4.53
CA VAL A 112 13.72 -7.10 -4.59
C VAL A 112 12.74 -8.21 -5.03
N PRO A 113 11.65 -8.45 -4.28
CA PRO A 113 10.69 -9.50 -4.63
C PRO A 113 9.84 -9.10 -5.84
N GLU A 114 8.99 -10.02 -6.30
CA GLU A 114 7.91 -9.67 -7.23
C GLU A 114 7.03 -8.58 -6.58
N ILE A 115 6.82 -7.47 -7.29
CA ILE A 115 6.00 -6.37 -6.81
C ILE A 115 4.64 -6.47 -7.48
N ARG A 116 3.58 -6.59 -6.66
CA ARG A 116 2.19 -6.41 -7.09
C ARG A 116 1.57 -5.30 -6.27
N LEU A 117 0.88 -4.36 -6.92
CA LEU A 117 0.28 -3.22 -6.21
C LEU A 117 -1.16 -3.51 -5.82
N VAL A 118 -1.55 -3.12 -4.61
CA VAL A 118 -2.92 -3.15 -4.07
C VAL A 118 -3.27 -1.80 -3.46
N ALA A 119 -4.57 -1.54 -3.26
CA ALA A 119 -5.01 -0.32 -2.58
C ALA A 119 -4.50 -0.30 -1.13
N LYS A 120 -4.12 0.89 -0.66
CA LYS A 120 -3.80 1.12 0.75
C LYS A 120 -5.07 0.93 1.58
N PRO A 121 -5.04 0.09 2.63
CA PRO A 121 -6.19 -0.06 3.51
C PRO A 121 -6.58 1.28 4.14
N PRO A 122 -7.89 1.55 4.31
CA PRO A 122 -8.33 2.71 5.06
C PRO A 122 -7.76 2.64 6.49
N ARG A 123 -7.33 3.79 7.02
CA ARG A 123 -6.86 3.86 8.41
C ARG A 123 -8.03 3.47 9.33
N LYS A 124 -7.82 2.47 10.20
CA LYS A 124 -8.75 2.23 11.32
C LYS A 124 -8.82 3.53 12.12
N LYS A 125 -10.04 4.06 12.31
CA LYS A 125 -10.25 5.18 13.23
C LYS A 125 -9.77 4.70 14.60
N ALA A 126 -8.94 5.49 15.27
CA ALA A 126 -8.55 5.18 16.64
C ALA A 126 -9.84 5.08 17.46
N ASP A 127 -10.04 3.98 18.19
CA ASP A 127 -11.12 3.91 19.15
C ASP A 127 -10.93 5.07 20.14
N PRO A 128 -11.98 5.85 20.44
CA PRO A 128 -11.88 6.88 21.47
C PRO A 128 -11.45 6.20 22.78
N PRO A 129 -10.58 6.85 23.57
CA PRO A 129 -10.11 6.27 24.83
C PRO A 129 -11.33 5.91 25.68
N ARG A 130 -11.42 4.64 26.11
CA ARG A 130 -12.45 4.19 27.05
C ARG A 130 -12.36 5.09 28.28
N LYS A 131 -13.42 5.85 28.57
CA LYS A 131 -13.52 6.63 29.81
C LYS A 131 -13.25 5.69 30.98
N ALA A 132 -12.23 6.00 31.78
CA ALA A 132 -12.02 5.34 33.04
C ALA A 132 -13.26 5.57 33.91
N THR A 133 -14.01 4.51 34.19
CA THR A 133 -14.97 4.49 35.29
C THR A 133 -14.16 4.59 36.58
N ALA A 134 -14.17 5.78 37.18
CA ALA A 134 -13.73 5.99 38.55
C ALA A 134 -14.63 5.16 39.47
N GLY A 135 -14.01 4.29 40.26
CA GLY A 135 -14.61 3.67 41.44
C GLY A 135 -14.24 4.45 42.68
#